data_AF-A0AAN8XU65-F1
#
_entry.id   AF-A0AAN8XU65-F1
#
_cell.length_a   1.000
_cell.length_b   1.000
_cell.length_c   1.000
_cell.angle_alpha   90.00
_cell.angle_beta   90.00
_cell.angle_gamma   90.00
#
_symmetry.space_group_name_H-M   'P 1'
#
loop_
_entity.id
_entity.type
_entity.pdbx_description
1 polymer ?
#
loop_
_entity_poly.entity_id
_entity_poly.type
_entity_poly.pdbx_seq_one_letter_code
_entity_poly.pdbx_strand_id
1 'polypeptide(L)'
;MAVIDDIVKNIQIERRKNRKLKQRKRERRRRRKELKKIRPPRDCRVSEWSEWSPCSKTCGIGEQTRTRTILKHARRGGKVCPVLEETTWCGSARACPRNNYFNWS
;
A
#
# COMPACT_ATOMS: atom_id res chain seq x y z
N MET A 1 6.87 -26.55 58.03
CA MET A 1 5.76 -26.94 57.12
C MET A 1 5.09 -25.71 56.48
N ALA A 2 4.76 -24.63 57.22
CA ALA A 2 4.08 -23.43 56.69
C ALA A 2 4.80 -22.67 55.53
N VAL A 3 6.14 -22.57 55.55
CA VAL A 3 6.91 -21.85 54.50
C VAL A 3 6.78 -22.54 53.13
N ILE A 4 6.75 -23.88 53.10
CA ILE A 4 6.62 -24.66 51.87
C ILE A 4 5.22 -24.46 51.28
N ASP A 5 4.18 -24.43 52.11
CA ASP A 5 2.80 -24.22 51.67
C ASP A 5 2.62 -22.84 51.02
N ASP A 6 3.25 -21.80 51.56
CA ASP A 6 3.19 -20.45 51.00
C ASP A 6 3.96 -20.33 49.67
N ILE A 7 5.10 -21.00 49.53
CA ILE A 7 5.82 -21.12 48.25
C ILE A 7 4.93 -21.82 47.22
N VAL A 8 4.29 -22.93 47.59
CA VAL A 8 3.38 -23.67 46.71
C VAL A 8 2.19 -22.80 46.31
N LYS A 9 1.59 -22.05 47.24
CA LYS A 9 0.51 -21.09 46.95
C LYS A 9 0.95 -20.02 45.95
N ASN A 10 2.13 -19.41 46.15
CA ASN A 10 2.67 -18.38 45.25
C ASN A 10 2.93 -18.92 43.84
N ILE A 11 3.50 -20.14 43.73
CA ILE A 11 3.68 -20.82 42.44
C ILE A 11 2.33 -21.07 41.76
N GLN A 12 1.30 -21.51 42.49
CA GLN A 12 -0.04 -21.71 41.94
C GLN A 12 -0.69 -20.40 41.51
N ILE A 13 -0.49 -19.31 42.26
CA ILE A 13 -0.93 -17.96 41.90
C ILE A 13 -0.30 -17.51 40.59
N GLU A 14 1.02 -17.62 40.44
CA GLU A 14 1.71 -17.25 39.20
C GLU A 14 1.28 -18.12 38.00
N ARG A 15 1.10 -19.43 38.22
CA ARG A 15 0.52 -20.33 37.19
C ARG A 15 -0.88 -19.88 36.76
N ARG A 16 -1.74 -19.49 37.71
CA ARG A 16 -3.10 -18.97 37.41
C ARG A 16 -3.04 -17.64 36.66
N LYS A 17 -2.15 -16.72 37.06
CA LYS A 17 -1.92 -15.44 36.36
C LYS A 17 -1.47 -15.66 34.92
N ASN A 18 -0.51 -16.57 34.70
CA ASN A 18 0.00 -16.92 33.38
C ASN A 18 -1.07 -17.56 32.48
N ARG A 19 -1.92 -18.45 33.03
CA ARG A 19 -3.07 -19.01 32.31
C ARG A 19 -4.07 -17.93 31.90
N LYS A 20 -4.44 -17.03 32.82
CA LYS A 20 -5.32 -15.87 32.54
C LYS A 20 -4.73 -14.94 31.48
N LEU A 21 -3.43 -14.64 31.53
CA LEU A 21 -2.74 -13.83 30.53
C LEU A 21 -2.78 -14.50 29.14
N LYS A 22 -2.52 -15.81 29.07
CA LYS A 22 -2.60 -16.59 27.83
C LYS A 22 -4.01 -16.56 27.23
N GLN A 23 -5.04 -16.69 28.06
CA GLN A 23 -6.44 -16.57 27.63
C GLN A 23 -6.75 -15.17 27.08
N ARG A 24 -6.41 -14.10 27.81
CA ARG A 24 -6.61 -12.71 27.35
C ARG A 24 -5.91 -12.43 26.03
N LYS A 25 -4.68 -12.95 25.83
CA LYS A 25 -3.95 -12.85 24.54
C LYS A 25 -4.70 -13.57 23.40
N ARG A 26 -5.25 -14.76 23.65
CA ARG A 26 -6.07 -15.51 22.66
C ARG A 26 -7.35 -14.76 22.30
N GLU A 27 -8.07 -14.23 23.28
CA GLU A 27 -9.29 -13.44 23.06
C GLU A 27 -9.00 -12.16 22.27
N ARG A 28 -7.94 -11.42 22.60
CA ARG A 28 -7.50 -10.25 21.80
C ARG A 28 -7.22 -10.62 20.34
N ARG A 29 -6.54 -11.75 20.09
CA ARG A 29 -6.31 -12.25 18.72
C ARG A 29 -7.61 -12.61 18.02
N ARG A 30 -8.55 -13.30 18.68
CA ARG A 30 -9.89 -13.63 18.15
C ARG A 30 -10.67 -12.36 17.79
N ARG A 31 -10.76 -11.39 18.72
CA ARG A 31 -11.43 -10.10 18.48
C ARG A 31 -10.82 -9.34 17.30
N ARG A 32 -9.48 -9.31 17.17
CA ARG A 32 -8.81 -8.70 16.01
C ARG A 32 -9.16 -9.41 14.69
N LYS A 33 -9.22 -10.75 14.69
CA LYS A 33 -9.64 -11.52 13.51
C LYS A 33 -11.10 -11.24 13.15
N GLU A 34 -11.98 -11.19 14.13
CA GLU A 34 -13.41 -10.88 13.91
C GLU A 34 -13.60 -9.46 13.37
N LEU A 35 -12.90 -8.47 13.92
CA LEU A 35 -12.95 -7.10 13.42
C LEU A 35 -12.47 -7.01 11.96
N LYS A 36 -11.42 -7.75 11.59
CA LYS A 36 -10.96 -7.85 10.20
C LYS A 36 -12.01 -8.50 9.29
N LYS A 37 -12.82 -9.42 9.79
CA LYS A 37 -13.92 -10.05 9.04
C LYS A 37 -15.08 -9.06 8.82
N ILE A 38 -15.50 -8.34 9.86
CA ILE A 38 -16.60 -7.35 9.78
C ILE A 38 -16.20 -6.14 8.93
N ARG A 39 -14.95 -5.66 9.09
CA ARG A 39 -14.42 -4.50 8.37
C ARG A 39 -13.12 -4.87 7.67
N PRO A 40 -13.20 -5.54 6.51
CA PRO A 40 -12.01 -5.98 5.80
C PRO A 40 -11.15 -4.79 5.35
N PRO A 41 -9.83 -4.99 5.20
CA PRO A 41 -8.97 -4.07 4.47
C PRO A 41 -9.59 -3.76 3.10
N ARG A 42 -9.50 -2.50 2.68
CA ARG A 42 -9.93 -2.10 1.34
C ARG A 42 -8.76 -1.49 0.62
N ASP A 43 -8.42 -2.07 -0.51
CA ASP A 43 -7.34 -1.59 -1.37
C ASP A 43 -7.78 -0.31 -2.08
N CYS A 44 -6.79 0.49 -2.45
CA CYS A 44 -7.03 1.63 -3.31
C CYS A 44 -7.52 1.17 -4.70
N ARG A 45 -8.49 1.91 -5.26
CA ARG A 45 -8.95 1.74 -6.64
C ARG A 45 -8.78 3.05 -7.38
N VAL A 46 -8.21 2.99 -8.56
CA VAL A 46 -8.01 4.12 -9.48
C VAL A 46 -8.90 3.96 -10.71
N SER A 47 -9.11 5.05 -11.45
CA SER A 47 -9.80 5.04 -12.73
C SER A 47 -8.98 4.35 -13.80
N GLU A 48 -9.59 4.15 -14.97
CA GLU A 48 -8.83 3.93 -16.19
C GLU A 48 -7.96 5.15 -16.50
N TRP A 49 -6.94 4.91 -17.31
CA TRP A 49 -6.06 5.97 -17.78
C TRP A 49 -6.82 6.94 -18.69
N SER A 50 -6.49 8.22 -18.60
CA SER A 50 -6.83 9.19 -19.61
C SER A 50 -6.18 8.82 -20.95
N GLU A 51 -6.67 9.44 -22.02
CA GLU A 51 -5.93 9.48 -23.27
C GLU A 51 -4.55 10.11 -23.04
N TRP A 52 -3.60 9.72 -23.90
CA TRP A 52 -2.28 10.34 -23.91
C TRP A 52 -2.40 11.80 -24.32
N SER A 53 -1.65 12.66 -23.64
CA SER A 53 -1.47 14.03 -24.07
C SER A 53 -0.87 14.07 -25.48
N PRO A 54 -1.05 15.15 -26.23
CA PRO A 54 -0.26 15.40 -27.42
C PRO A 54 1.23 15.28 -27.12
N CYS A 55 2.00 14.83 -28.10
CA CYS A 55 3.46 14.77 -28.00
C CYS A 55 4.01 16.19 -27.80
N SER A 56 4.89 16.37 -26.83
CA SER A 56 5.52 17.68 -26.52
C SER A 56 6.28 18.30 -27.69
N LYS A 57 6.70 17.48 -28.66
CA LYS A 57 7.32 17.95 -29.91
C LYS A 57 6.47 17.53 -31.10
N THR A 58 6.35 18.44 -32.06
CA THR A 58 5.70 18.20 -33.35
C THR A 58 6.59 17.38 -34.30
N CYS A 59 7.90 17.33 -34.06
CA CYS A 59 8.83 16.49 -34.79
C CYS A 59 9.94 15.96 -33.86
N GLY A 60 10.56 14.83 -34.22
CA GLY A 60 11.65 14.26 -33.43
C GLY A 60 11.15 13.42 -32.26
N ILE A 61 12.02 13.19 -31.27
CA ILE A 61 11.67 12.46 -30.05
C ILE A 61 11.19 13.48 -29.00
N GLY A 62 9.92 13.33 -28.60
CA GLY A 62 9.30 14.05 -27.50
C GLY A 62 8.79 13.09 -26.45
N GLU A 63 8.04 13.65 -25.51
CA GLU A 63 7.34 12.93 -24.44
C GLU A 63 5.85 13.25 -24.45
N GLN A 64 5.05 12.29 -24.04
CA GLN A 64 3.61 12.41 -23.80
C GLN A 64 3.28 11.86 -22.43
N THR A 65 2.24 12.39 -21.81
CA THR A 65 1.82 12.03 -20.46
C THR A 65 0.37 11.57 -20.44
N ARG A 66 0.03 10.69 -19.51
CA ARG A 66 -1.36 10.34 -19.22
C ARG A 66 -1.58 10.28 -17.72
N THR A 67 -2.81 10.51 -17.30
CA THR A 67 -3.16 10.60 -15.88
C THR A 67 -4.36 9.73 -15.56
N ARG A 68 -4.52 9.36 -14.29
CA ARG A 68 -5.69 8.67 -13.76
C ARG A 68 -5.99 9.14 -12.36
N THR A 69 -7.23 9.00 -11.92
CA THR A 69 -7.66 9.52 -10.61
C THR A 69 -7.95 8.41 -9.62
N ILE A 70 -7.92 8.74 -8.32
CA ILE A 70 -8.30 7.80 -7.26
C ILE A 70 -9.82 7.75 -7.15
N LEU A 71 -10.40 6.59 -7.41
CA LEU A 71 -11.84 6.33 -7.20
C LEU A 71 -12.14 5.97 -5.75
N LYS A 72 -11.24 5.23 -5.09
CA LYS A 72 -11.36 4.83 -3.68
C LYS A 72 -10.00 4.79 -3.01
N HIS A 73 -9.84 5.51 -1.90
CA HIS A 73 -8.63 5.43 -1.09
C HIS A 73 -8.53 4.11 -0.31
N ALA A 74 -7.29 3.70 -0.06
CA ALA A 74 -6.96 2.56 0.80
C ALA A 74 -7.47 2.79 2.24
N ARG A 75 -8.01 1.74 2.87
CA ARG A 75 -8.46 1.80 4.28
C ARG A 75 -8.10 0.53 5.03
N ARG A 76 -7.86 0.66 6.35
CA ARG A 76 -7.64 -0.45 7.29
C ARG A 76 -6.50 -1.39 6.88
N GLY A 77 -5.40 -0.81 6.37
CA GLY A 77 -4.22 -1.56 5.92
C GLY A 77 -4.39 -2.27 4.58
N GLY A 78 -5.31 -1.81 3.73
CA GLY A 78 -5.35 -2.21 2.32
C GLY A 78 -4.19 -1.60 1.53
N LYS A 79 -3.97 -2.09 0.31
CA LYS A 79 -2.89 -1.64 -0.58
C LYS A 79 -3.05 -0.16 -0.94
N VAL A 80 -1.93 0.55 -0.94
CA VAL A 80 -1.85 1.96 -1.37
C VAL A 80 -2.15 2.11 -2.85
N CYS A 81 -2.47 3.34 -3.27
CA CYS A 81 -2.76 3.63 -4.68
C CYS A 81 -1.49 3.45 -5.53
N PRO A 82 -1.63 2.90 -6.74
CA PRO A 82 -0.54 2.91 -7.72
C PRO A 82 -0.30 4.35 -8.23
N VAL A 83 0.74 4.54 -9.04
CA VAL A 83 1.07 5.84 -9.66
C VAL A 83 -0.11 6.40 -10.44
N LEU A 84 -0.32 7.71 -10.36
CA LEU A 84 -1.45 8.41 -10.97
C LEU A 84 -1.09 9.07 -12.30
N GLU A 85 0.19 9.21 -12.59
CA GLU A 85 0.70 9.82 -13.80
C GLU A 85 1.75 8.90 -14.42
N GLU A 86 1.76 8.86 -15.74
CA GLU A 86 2.70 8.07 -16.52
C GLU A 86 3.20 8.91 -17.68
N THR A 87 4.52 8.86 -17.92
CA THR A 87 5.19 9.59 -19.00
C THR A 87 5.91 8.59 -19.89
N THR A 88 5.74 8.74 -21.20
CA THR A 88 6.40 7.90 -22.21
C THR A 88 6.93 8.74 -23.35
N TRP A 89 7.97 8.25 -24.03
CA TRP A 89 8.47 8.85 -25.24
C TRP A 89 7.48 8.70 -26.40
N CYS A 90 7.48 9.67 -27.32
CA CYS A 90 6.66 9.71 -28.52
C CYS A 90 7.44 10.32 -29.69
N GLY A 91 6.90 10.14 -30.90
CA GLY A 91 7.51 10.66 -32.13
C GLY A 91 8.65 9.82 -32.68
N SER A 92 9.34 10.32 -33.69
CA SER A 92 10.48 9.67 -34.32
C SER A 92 11.48 10.68 -34.88
N ALA A 93 12.78 10.36 -34.84
CA ALA A 93 13.82 11.22 -35.39
C ALA A 93 13.64 11.53 -36.90
N ARG A 94 12.96 10.63 -37.63
CA ARG A 94 12.66 10.79 -39.07
C ARG A 94 11.55 11.81 -39.36
N ALA A 95 10.78 12.22 -38.35
CA ALA A 95 9.70 13.17 -38.52
C ALA A 95 10.18 14.63 -38.62
N CYS A 96 11.45 14.92 -38.29
CA CYS A 96 11.98 16.28 -38.43
C CYS A 96 12.68 16.47 -39.79
N PRO A 97 12.56 17.66 -40.40
CA PRO A 97 13.43 18.06 -41.50
C PRO A 97 14.90 18.05 -41.03
N ARG A 98 15.80 17.65 -41.93
CA ARG A 98 17.22 17.32 -41.67
C ARG A 98 18.02 18.40 -40.93
N ASN A 99 17.52 19.63 -40.90
CA ASN A 99 18.23 20.82 -40.42
C ASN A 99 17.96 21.21 -38.96
N ASN A 100 17.19 20.44 -38.19
CA ASN A 100 16.73 20.88 -36.87
C ASN A 100 16.82 19.86 -35.72
N TYR A 101 17.57 18.76 -35.90
CA TYR A 101 17.72 17.74 -34.85
C TYR A 101 18.89 18.01 -33.88
N PHE A 102 19.88 18.81 -34.29
CA PHE A 102 21.04 19.18 -33.47
C PHE A 102 21.19 20.71 -33.43
N ASN A 103 20.45 21.38 -32.55
CA ASN A 103 20.90 22.67 -32.05
C ASN A 103 21.02 22.57 -30.53
N TRP A 104 22.21 22.13 -30.09
CA TRP A 104 22.65 22.32 -28.72
C TRP A 104 23.07 23.79 -28.64
N SER A 105 22.21 24.63 -28.07
CA SER A 105 22.63 25.89 -27.47
C SER A 105 22.86 25.66 -25.98
#